data_AF-A0A7W6MJK4-F1
#
_entry.id   AF-A0A7W6MJK4-F1
#
_cell.length_a   1.000
_cell.length_b   1.000
_cell.length_c   1.000
_cell.angle_alpha   90.00
_cell.angle_beta   90.00
_cell.angle_gamma   90.00
#
_symmetry.space_group_name_H-M   'P 1'
#
loop_
_entity.id
_entity.type
_entity.pdbx_description
1 polymer ?
#
loop_
_entity_poly.entity_id
_entity_poly.type
_entity_poly.pdbx_seq_one_letter_code
_entity_poly.pdbx_strand_id
1 'polypeptide(L)'
;MKVVVFQWPCGTPARQGFIGQAYRGAKAAYERNIWSKVWFRRMRDAKDRESFWQSSVMLSKIVDARLDVWSFSLGSGSEVSDAFELTVKAELERRIEKWQKEREKKLFGDATPSSAFLSDPLPRPPLSPRLVPSFLALSPPGIGRR
;
A
#
# COMPACT_ATOMS: atom_id res chain seq x y z
N MET A 1 -22.97 -26.40 5.08
CA MET A 1 -21.93 -25.59 4.41
C MET A 1 -20.64 -25.69 5.21
N LYS A 2 -19.61 -26.38 4.71
CA LYS A 2 -18.31 -26.44 5.37
C LYS A 2 -17.49 -25.25 4.89
N VAL A 3 -17.32 -24.25 5.75
CA VAL A 3 -16.33 -23.19 5.54
C VAL A 3 -14.97 -23.86 5.68
N VAL A 4 -14.27 -24.06 4.56
CA VAL A 4 -12.86 -24.45 4.59
C VAL A 4 -12.09 -23.21 5.03
N VAL A 5 -11.91 -23.08 6.34
CA VAL A 5 -10.94 -22.15 6.90
C VAL A 5 -9.58 -22.68 6.48
N PHE A 6 -8.93 -21.99 5.54
CA PHE A 6 -7.52 -22.22 5.24
C PHE A 6 -6.71 -21.76 6.46
N GLN A 7 -6.58 -22.67 7.42
CA GLN A 7 -5.64 -22.55 8.52
C GLN A 7 -4.26 -22.75 7.91
N TRP A 8 -3.62 -21.67 7.45
CA TRP A 8 -2.21 -21.71 7.13
C TRP A 8 -1.48 -22.11 8.42
N PRO A 9 -0.75 -23.24 8.46
CA PRO A 9 -0.01 -23.58 9.66
C PRO A 9 0.95 -22.43 9.95
N CYS A 10 0.78 -21.81 11.11
CA CYS A 10 1.75 -20.88 11.68
C CYS A 10 3.01 -21.67 12.11
N GLY A 11 3.58 -22.45 11.20
CA GLY A 11 5.01 -22.73 11.25
C GLY A 11 5.68 -21.43 10.88
N THR A 12 6.43 -20.85 11.82
CA THR A 12 7.30 -19.69 11.58
C THR A 12 7.93 -19.82 10.20
N PRO A 13 7.53 -19.01 9.19
CA PRO A 13 8.19 -19.08 7.89
C PRO A 13 9.63 -18.69 8.19
N ALA A 14 10.54 -19.60 7.82
CA ALA A 14 11.95 -19.52 8.11
C ALA A 14 12.41 -18.05 8.05
N ARG A 15 12.93 -17.53 9.17
CA ARG A 15 13.52 -16.18 9.21
C ARG A 15 14.64 -16.05 8.15
N GLN A 16 15.17 -17.17 7.67
CA GLN A 16 16.12 -17.26 6.57
C GLN A 16 15.43 -17.60 5.23
N GLY A 17 15.87 -16.96 4.14
CA GLY A 17 15.38 -17.20 2.77
C GLY A 17 14.60 -16.02 2.15
N PHE A 18 14.38 -16.09 0.83
CA PHE A 18 13.75 -15.02 0.03
C PHE A 18 12.36 -14.61 0.54
N ILE A 19 11.48 -15.58 0.80
CA ILE A 19 10.10 -15.31 1.29
C ILE A 19 10.13 -14.61 2.65
N GLY A 20 11.02 -15.03 3.55
CA GLY A 20 11.17 -14.41 4.86
C GLY A 20 11.67 -12.96 4.78
N GLN A 21 12.57 -12.66 3.83
CA GLN A 21 13.04 -11.30 3.56
C GLN A 21 11.93 -10.42 2.98
N ALA A 22 11.20 -10.93 1.98
CA ALA A 22 10.05 -10.26 1.38
C ALA A 22 8.98 -9.92 2.42
N TYR A 23 8.66 -10.89 3.30
CA TYR A 23 7.72 -10.68 4.40
C TYR A 23 8.18 -9.57 5.34
N ARG A 24 9.44 -9.58 5.79
CA ARG A 24 9.96 -8.53 6.70
C ARG A 24 9.92 -7.14 6.05
N GLY A 25 10.33 -7.04 4.79
CA GLY A 25 10.27 -5.79 4.04
C GLY A 25 8.85 -5.26 3.90
N ALA A 26 7.91 -6.13 3.53
CA ALA A 26 6.49 -5.79 3.42
C ALA A 26 5.89 -5.38 4.77
N LYS A 27 6.17 -6.14 5.84
CA LYS A 27 5.69 -5.84 7.20
C LYS A 27 6.21 -4.50 7.70
N ALA A 28 7.52 -4.25 7.60
CA ALA A 28 8.11 -2.97 8.02
C ALA A 28 7.51 -1.77 7.26
N ALA A 29 7.29 -1.93 5.95
CA ALA A 29 6.62 -0.89 5.15
C ALA A 29 5.14 -0.71 5.51
N TYR A 30 4.46 -1.78 5.91
CA TYR A 30 3.06 -1.72 6.35
C TYR A 30 2.93 -1.01 7.71
N GLU A 31 3.76 -1.37 8.67
CA GLU A 31 3.81 -0.74 10.01
C GLU A 31 4.16 0.74 9.91
N ARG A 32 5.14 1.10 9.08
CA ARG A 32 5.51 2.49 8.81
C ARG A 32 4.33 3.31 8.27
N ASN A 33 3.57 2.73 7.34
CA ASN A 33 2.39 3.37 6.78
C ASN A 33 1.28 3.57 7.84
N ILE A 34 1.06 2.58 8.71
CA ILE A 34 0.11 2.72 9.83
C ILE A 34 0.51 3.90 10.71
N TRP A 35 1.78 3.95 11.14
CA TRP A 35 2.23 5.03 12.01
C TRP A 35 2.22 6.38 11.31
N SER A 36 2.55 6.45 10.02
CA SER A 36 2.41 7.68 9.22
C SER A 36 0.99 8.23 9.26
N LYS A 37 -0.03 7.37 9.13
CA LYS A 37 -1.45 7.78 9.25
C LYS A 37 -1.77 8.38 10.61
N VAL A 38 -1.25 7.76 11.68
CA VAL A 38 -1.47 8.24 13.05
C VAL A 38 -0.88 9.64 13.25
N TRP A 39 0.38 9.83 12.87
CA TRP A 39 1.05 11.13 13.06
C TRP A 39 0.52 12.21 12.13
N PHE A 40 0.19 11.87 10.88
CA PHE A 40 -0.45 12.80 9.97
C PHE A 40 -1.80 13.27 10.51
N ARG A 41 -2.65 12.35 11.02
CA ARG A 41 -3.92 12.72 11.65
C ARG A 41 -3.71 13.63 12.86
N ARG A 42 -2.76 13.29 13.75
CA ARG A 42 -2.45 14.12 14.93
C ARG A 42 -1.95 15.52 14.56
N MET A 43 -1.08 15.62 13.56
CA MET A 43 -0.60 16.90 13.03
C MET A 43 -1.76 17.73 12.51
N ARG A 44 -2.63 17.09 11.73
CA ARG A 44 -3.73 17.77 11.04
C ARG A 44 -4.87 18.18 11.98
N ASP A 45 -5.13 17.40 13.01
CA ASP A 45 -6.18 17.67 14.01
C ASP A 45 -5.63 18.49 15.20
N ALA A 46 -4.37 18.96 15.14
CA ALA A 46 -3.73 19.71 16.23
C ALA A 46 -4.45 21.05 16.47
N LYS A 47 -4.74 21.36 17.73
CA LYS A 47 -5.42 22.60 18.13
C LYS A 47 -4.46 23.72 18.52
N ASP A 48 -3.21 23.37 18.76
CA ASP A 48 -2.17 24.27 19.19
C ASP A 48 -0.90 24.05 18.36
N ARG A 49 -0.05 25.09 18.32
CA ARG A 49 1.17 25.10 17.52
C ARG A 49 2.17 24.04 17.97
N GLU A 50 2.26 23.78 19.27
CA GLU A 50 3.24 22.84 19.80
C GLU A 50 2.92 21.40 19.37
N SER A 51 1.67 20.96 19.54
CA SER A 51 1.17 19.67 19.09
C SER A 51 1.34 19.47 17.58
N PHE A 52 1.13 20.52 16.79
CA PHE A 52 1.37 20.50 15.36
C PHE A 52 2.84 20.22 15.05
N TRP A 53 3.77 20.99 15.64
CA TRP A 53 5.20 20.84 15.38
C TRP A 53 5.77 19.51 15.90
N GLN A 54 5.34 19.05 17.07
CA GLN A 54 5.73 17.74 17.59
C GLN A 54 5.30 16.61 16.64
N SER A 55 4.05 16.66 16.18
CA SER A 55 3.51 15.65 15.27
C SER A 55 4.15 15.70 13.89
N SER A 56 4.46 16.89 13.36
CA SER A 56 5.13 17.05 12.07
C SER A 56 6.57 16.54 12.11
N VAL A 57 7.31 16.79 13.19
CA VAL A 57 8.65 16.21 13.40
C VAL A 57 8.57 14.69 13.43
N MET A 58 7.63 14.10 14.18
CA MET A 58 7.46 12.65 14.24
C MET A 58 7.10 12.07 12.87
N LEU A 59 6.15 12.69 12.16
CA LEU A 59 5.76 12.30 10.82
C LEU A 59 6.96 12.33 9.86
N SER A 60 7.76 13.40 9.86
CA SER A 60 8.92 13.54 8.96
C SER A 60 9.93 12.39 9.07
N LYS A 61 10.03 11.74 10.23
CA LYS A 61 10.95 10.61 10.45
C LYS A 61 10.46 9.31 9.85
N ILE A 62 9.15 9.12 9.81
CA ILE A 62 8.55 7.82 9.46
C ILE A 62 7.61 7.89 8.27
N VAL A 63 7.46 9.05 7.61
CA VAL A 63 6.54 9.25 6.50
C VAL A 63 6.73 8.16 5.43
N ASP A 64 5.61 7.56 5.02
CA ASP A 64 5.54 6.56 3.96
C ASP A 64 5.12 7.22 2.64
N ALA A 65 5.69 6.74 1.54
CA ALA A 65 5.41 7.23 0.20
C ALA A 65 3.95 7.09 -0.25
N ARG A 66 3.16 6.25 0.44
CA ARG A 66 1.72 6.13 0.19
C ARG A 66 0.89 7.24 0.83
N LEU A 67 1.51 8.24 1.46
CA LEU A 67 0.82 9.39 2.04
C LEU A 67 -0.21 9.98 1.06
N ASP A 68 0.22 10.25 -0.18
CA ASP A 68 -0.63 10.86 -1.22
C ASP A 68 -1.84 10.00 -1.62
N VAL A 69 -1.76 8.67 -1.39
CA VAL A 69 -2.84 7.73 -1.72
C VAL A 69 -3.98 7.81 -0.70
N TRP A 70 -3.74 8.27 0.52
CA TRP A 70 -4.77 8.30 1.57
C TRP A 70 -4.95 9.66 2.23
N SER A 71 -4.04 10.62 2.09
CA SER A 71 -4.11 11.93 2.76
C SER A 71 -5.40 12.68 2.40
N PHE A 72 -5.79 12.68 1.12
CA PHE A 72 -7.01 13.34 0.63
C PHE A 72 -8.30 12.79 1.25
N SER A 73 -8.29 11.54 1.73
CA SER A 73 -9.48 10.89 2.30
C SER A 73 -9.82 11.35 3.71
N LEU A 74 -8.92 12.07 4.40
CA LEU A 74 -9.13 12.43 5.80
C LEU A 74 -10.04 13.66 5.99
N GLY A 75 -10.34 14.45 4.96
CA GLY A 75 -11.13 15.71 5.06
C GLY A 75 -10.29 16.96 5.37
N SER A 76 -10.93 18.06 5.78
CA SER A 76 -10.25 19.33 6.13
C SER A 76 -9.48 19.23 7.46
N GLY A 77 -8.41 20.04 7.58
CA GLY A 77 -7.61 20.12 8.81
C GLY A 77 -8.16 21.10 9.84
N SER A 78 -7.41 21.28 10.93
CA SER A 78 -7.62 22.38 11.87
C SER A 78 -7.07 23.69 11.32
N GLU A 79 -7.52 24.83 11.87
CA GLU A 79 -6.98 26.15 11.52
C GLU A 79 -5.45 26.24 11.68
N VAL A 80 -4.91 25.58 12.71
CA VAL A 80 -3.45 25.52 12.94
C VAL A 80 -2.77 24.71 11.86
N SER A 81 -3.35 23.55 11.48
CA SER A 81 -2.81 22.74 10.40
C SER A 81 -2.79 23.54 9.10
N ASP A 82 -3.90 24.16 8.73
CA ASP A 82 -4.02 24.91 7.48
C ASP A 82 -3.03 26.08 7.42
N ALA A 83 -2.76 26.72 8.57
CA ALA A 83 -1.79 27.82 8.66
C ALA A 83 -0.32 27.39 8.46
N PHE A 84 0.05 26.17 8.87
CA PHE A 84 1.46 25.72 8.89
C PHE A 84 1.76 24.55 7.94
N GLU A 85 0.75 23.95 7.30
CA GLU A 85 0.90 22.77 6.44
C GLU A 85 1.92 23.02 5.31
N LEU A 86 1.85 24.19 4.66
CA LEU A 86 2.75 24.55 3.57
C LEU A 86 4.22 24.59 4.02
N THR A 87 4.50 24.91 5.29
CA THR A 87 5.86 24.95 5.83
C THR A 87 6.48 23.56 5.95
N VAL A 88 5.67 22.54 6.27
CA VAL A 88 6.16 21.16 6.45
C VAL A 88 6.09 20.34 5.16
N LYS A 89 5.24 20.74 4.21
CA LYS A 89 4.99 20.02 2.96
C LYS A 89 6.26 19.67 2.19
N ALA A 90 7.13 20.67 1.94
CA ALA A 90 8.36 20.46 1.18
C ALA A 90 9.32 19.46 1.87
N GLU A 91 9.41 19.48 3.21
CA GLU A 91 10.22 18.51 3.94
C GLU A 91 9.60 17.11 3.87
N LEU A 92 8.27 16.98 3.95
CA LEU A 92 7.59 15.69 3.81
C LEU A 92 7.78 15.10 2.40
N GLU A 93 7.63 15.91 1.35
CA GLU A 93 7.87 15.51 -0.04
C GLU A 93 9.31 15.01 -0.23
N ARG A 94 10.30 15.78 0.24
CA ARG A 94 11.72 15.38 0.18
C ARG A 94 11.98 14.06 0.91
N ARG A 95 11.33 13.83 2.05
CA ARG A 95 11.44 12.58 2.82
C ARG A 95 10.79 11.41 2.09
N ILE A 96 9.62 11.62 1.49
CA ILE A 96 8.93 10.63 0.67
C ILE A 96 9.81 10.22 -0.52
N GLU A 97 10.32 11.18 -1.28
CA GLU A 97 11.21 10.92 -2.42
C GLU A 97 12.45 10.12 -1.99
N LYS A 98 13.06 10.50 -0.85
CA LYS A 98 14.20 9.76 -0.31
C LYS A 98 13.82 8.30 -0.04
N TRP A 99 12.68 8.05 0.60
CA TRP A 99 12.23 6.69 0.90
C TRP A 99 11.82 5.90 -0.36
N GLN A 100 11.25 6.57 -1.37
CA GLN A 100 10.94 5.97 -2.66
C GLN A 100 12.23 5.50 -3.36
N LYS A 101 13.23 6.38 -3.47
CA LYS A 101 14.55 6.04 -4.06
C LYS A 101 15.22 4.87 -3.34
N GLU A 102 15.15 4.81 -2.01
CA GLU A 102 15.68 3.68 -1.24
C GLU A 102 14.88 2.38 -1.45
N ARG A 103 13.59 2.48 -1.76
CA ARG A 103 12.74 1.33 -2.07
C ARG A 103 12.96 0.84 -3.49
N GLU A 104 13.15 1.71 -4.47
CA GLU A 104 13.42 1.38 -5.87
C GLU A 104 14.72 0.57 -6.04
N LYS A 105 15.71 0.84 -5.18
CA LYS A 105 16.95 0.04 -5.09
C LYS A 105 16.72 -1.40 -4.63
N LYS A 106 15.52 -1.72 -4.13
CA LYS A 106 15.19 -3.01 -3.53
C LYS A 106 13.99 -3.68 -4.19
N LEU A 107 14.16 -4.93 -4.61
CA LEU A 107 13.08 -5.79 -5.05
C LEU A 107 12.80 -6.84 -3.97
N PHE A 108 11.57 -6.87 -3.44
CA PHE A 108 11.16 -7.77 -2.36
C PHE A 108 12.04 -7.70 -1.09
N GLY A 109 12.58 -6.52 -0.78
CA GLY A 109 13.40 -6.31 0.41
C GLY A 109 14.88 -6.66 0.26
N ASP A 110 15.30 -7.15 -0.91
CA ASP A 110 16.68 -7.40 -1.28
C ASP A 110 17.10 -6.49 -2.46
N ALA A 111 18.37 -6.44 -2.83
CA ALA A 111 18.86 -5.63 -3.95
C ALA A 111 18.12 -5.98 -5.25
N THR A 112 17.72 -4.96 -6.01
CA THR A 112 17.08 -5.16 -7.31
C THR A 112 18.03 -5.95 -8.24
N PRO A 113 17.59 -7.05 -8.86
CA PRO A 113 18.41 -7.83 -9.78
C PRO A 113 18.77 -6.99 -11.02
N SER A 114 19.82 -7.42 -11.73
CA SER A 114 20.24 -6.79 -12.99
C SER A 114 19.06 -6.62 -13.95
N SER A 115 19.04 -5.52 -14.71
CA SER A 115 18.00 -5.21 -15.71
C SER A 115 17.79 -6.33 -16.72
N ALA A 116 18.80 -7.15 -16.99
CA ALA A 116 18.70 -8.35 -17.83
C ALA A 116 17.62 -9.35 -17.38
N PHE A 117 17.29 -9.37 -16.08
CA PHE A 117 16.22 -10.23 -15.52
C PHE A 117 14.85 -9.53 -15.47
N LEU A 118 14.80 -8.22 -15.73
CA LEU A 118 13.57 -7.41 -15.67
C LEU A 118 12.99 -7.12 -17.07
N SER A 119 13.79 -7.28 -18.12
CA SER A 119 13.34 -7.22 -19.51
C SER A 119 12.55 -8.47 -19.88
N ASP A 120 11.36 -8.28 -20.46
CA ASP A 120 10.58 -9.36 -21.07
C ASP A 120 11.36 -9.92 -22.27
N PRO A 121 11.88 -11.18 -22.24
CA PRO A 121 12.74 -11.68 -23.30
C PRO A 121 11.97 -11.99 -24.60
N LEU A 122 10.63 -11.96 -24.56
CA LEU A 122 9.78 -12.43 -25.66
C LEU A 122 8.60 -11.50 -25.90
N PRO A 123 8.12 -11.38 -27.15
CA PRO A 123 6.81 -10.81 -27.42
C PRO A 123 5.79 -11.65 -26.65
N ARG A 124 5.04 -11.02 -25.74
CA ARG A 124 3.92 -11.70 -25.08
C ARG A 124 3.04 -12.29 -26.19
N PRO A 125 2.81 -13.62 -26.22
CA PRO A 125 1.87 -14.18 -27.17
C PRO A 125 0.52 -13.48 -26.96
N PRO A 126 -0.22 -13.19 -28.04
CA PRO A 126 -1.53 -12.56 -27.91
C PRO A 126 -2.33 -13.38 -26.91
N LEU A 127 -2.90 -12.71 -25.90
CA LEU A 127 -3.77 -13.34 -24.93
C LEU A 127 -4.81 -14.11 -25.72
N SER A 128 -4.75 -15.45 -25.65
CA SER A 128 -5.77 -16.28 -26.24
C SER A 128 -7.11 -15.80 -25.67
N PRO A 129 -8.13 -15.55 -26.50
CA PRO A 129 -9.42 -15.11 -26.01
C PRO A 129 -9.85 -16.10 -24.94
N ARG A 130 -9.98 -15.60 -23.70
CA ARG A 130 -10.44 -16.38 -22.56
C ARG A 130 -11.67 -17.14 -23.05
N LEU A 131 -11.61 -18.46 -23.03
CA LEU A 131 -12.80 -19.28 -23.14
C LEU A 131 -13.66 -18.90 -21.94
N VAL A 132 -14.51 -17.91 -22.12
CA VAL A 132 -15.65 -17.64 -21.24
C VAL A 132 -16.43 -18.95 -21.27
N PRO A 133 -16.65 -19.62 -20.12
CA PRO A 133 -17.55 -20.76 -20.10
C PRO A 133 -18.92 -20.25 -20.57
N SER A 134 -19.39 -20.76 -21.71
CA SER A 134 -20.71 -20.48 -22.25
C SER A 134 -21.77 -21.00 -21.28
N PHE A 135 -22.14 -20.21 -20.29
CA PHE A 135 -23.36 -20.39 -19.50
C PHE A 135 -24.51 -19.65 -20.19
N LEU A 136 -24.90 -20.15 -21.35
CA LEU A 136 -26.21 -19.95 -22.00
C LEU A 136 -26.65 -21.35 -22.40
N ALA A 137 -27.85 -21.86 -22.17
CA ALA A 137 -29.09 -21.27 -21.70
C ALA A 137 -29.96 -22.44 -21.19
N LEU A 138 -30.57 -22.30 -20.02
CA LEU A 138 -31.73 -23.08 -19.65
C LEU A 138 -32.84 -22.08 -19.33
N SER A 139 -33.54 -21.64 -20.38
CA SER A 139 -34.85 -21.01 -20.23
C SER A 139 -35.79 -22.04 -19.57
N PRO A 140 -36.52 -21.68 -18.51
CA PRO A 140 -37.53 -22.57 -17.95
C PRO A 140 -38.70 -22.74 -18.94
N PRO A 141 -39.30 -23.94 -19.06
CA PRO A 141 -40.43 -24.16 -19.93
C PRO A 141 -41.64 -23.34 -19.45
N GLY A 142 -42.28 -22.66 -20.39
CA GLY A 142 -43.47 -21.84 -20.15
C GLY A 142 -44.63 -22.66 -19.61
N ILE A 143 -45.18 -22.20 -18.49
CA ILE A 143 -46.45 -22.68 -17.95
C ILE A 143 -47.57 -22.07 -18.81
N GLY A 144 -48.25 -22.95 -19.54
CA GLY A 144 -49.38 -22.60 -20.39
C GLY A 144 -50.57 -22.07 -19.58
N ARG A 145 -51.23 -21.08 -20.16
CA ARG A 145 -52.54 -20.59 -19.72
C ARG A 145 -53.59 -21.70 -19.79
N ARG A 146 -54.39 -21.81 -18.73
CA ARG A 146 -55.83 -22.08 -18.80
C ARG A 146 -56.53 -21.16 -17.83
#